data_AF-A0AAV4K6U2-F1
#
_entry.id   AF-A0AAV4K6U2-F1
#
_cell.length_a   1.000
_cell.length_b   1.000
_cell.length_c   1.000
_cell.angle_alpha   90.00
_cell.angle_beta   90.00
_cell.angle_gamma   90.00
#
_symmetry.space_group_name_H-M   'P 1'
#
loop_
_entity.id
_entity.type
_entity.pdbx_description
1 polymer ?
#
loop_
_entity_poly.entity_id
_entity_poly.type
_entity_poly.pdbx_seq_one_letter_code
_entity_poly.pdbx_strand_id
1 'polypeptide(L)' 'MTDLPAHLTVTDPAAARALRQDSAFLSLFTAPVSPSDVAQRAGMAANLAHHHARKLADLGLLQEQRREGGKVF' A
#
# COMPACT_ATOMS: atom_id res chain seq x y z
N MET A 1 -19.16 15.50 10.73
CA MET A 1 -17.86 15.25 11.39
C MET A 1 -17.93 13.85 11.96
N THR A 2 -17.26 12.90 11.32
CA THR A 2 -17.19 11.52 11.81
C THR A 2 -16.18 11.50 12.96
N ASP A 3 -16.63 11.17 14.16
CA ASP A 3 -15.79 10.92 15.32
C ASP A 3 -14.95 9.66 15.01
N LEU A 4 -13.74 9.86 14.48
CA LEU A 4 -12.82 8.75 14.23
C LEU A 4 -12.28 8.30 15.59
N PRO A 5 -12.25 7.00 15.88
CA PRO A 5 -11.77 6.50 17.15
C PRO A 5 -10.33 6.98 17.40
N ALA A 6 -10.02 7.36 18.64
CA ALA A 6 -8.71 7.87 19.06
C ALA A 6 -7.53 6.91 18.78
N HIS A 7 -7.83 5.64 18.46
CA HIS A 7 -6.87 4.64 18.04
C HIS A 7 -7.51 3.68 17.02
N LEU A 8 -6.70 3.22 16.07
CA LEU A 8 -7.05 2.18 15.11
C LEU A 8 -6.31 0.89 15.51
N THR A 9 -7.04 -0.23 15.57
CA THR A 9 -6.47 -1.54 15.91
C THR A 9 -6.46 -2.43 14.67
N VAL A 10 -5.30 -3.01 14.37
CA VAL A 10 -5.15 -4.00 13.30
C VAL A 10 -5.28 -5.39 13.91
N THR A 11 -6.32 -6.11 13.54
CA THR A 11 -6.69 -7.41 14.14
C THR A 11 -6.07 -8.60 13.42
N ASP A 12 -5.68 -8.46 12.15
CA ASP A 12 -4.95 -9.49 11.42
C ASP A 12 -3.45 -9.48 11.79
N PRO A 13 -2.91 -10.57 12.37
CA PRO A 13 -1.50 -10.68 12.70
C PRO A 13 -0.57 -10.52 11.48
N ALA A 14 -0.99 -10.96 10.29
CA ALA A 14 -0.19 -10.85 9.08
C ALA A 14 -0.08 -9.40 8.61
N ALA A 15 -1.20 -8.68 8.54
CA ALA A 15 -1.22 -7.24 8.31
C ALA A 15 -0.41 -6.46 9.36
N ALA A 16 -0.56 -6.78 10.65
CA ALA A 16 0.20 -6.13 11.73
C ALA A 16 1.73 -6.38 11.61
N ARG A 17 2.13 -7.56 11.13
CA ARG A 17 3.54 -7.85 10.84
C ARG A 17 4.03 -7.05 9.63
N ALA A 18 3.26 -7.02 8.55
CA ALA A 18 3.61 -6.27 7.34
C ALA A 18 3.74 -4.76 7.65
N LEU A 19 2.84 -4.17 8.44
CA LEU A 19 2.97 -2.78 8.86
C LEU A 19 4.28 -2.47 9.60
N ARG A 20 4.80 -3.41 10.38
CA ARG A 20 6.10 -3.22 11.07
C ARG A 20 7.29 -3.37 10.12
N GLN A 21 7.20 -4.29 9.16
CA GLN A 21 8.33 -4.63 8.28
C GLN A 21 8.41 -3.75 7.03
N ASP A 22 7.26 -3.39 6.48
CA ASP A 22 7.11 -2.75 5.17
C ASP A 22 6.65 -1.27 5.29
N SER A 23 6.60 -0.68 6.50
CA SER A 23 6.09 0.70 6.73
C SER A 23 6.77 1.75 5.86
N ALA A 24 8.10 1.67 5.71
CA ALA A 24 8.87 2.61 4.89
C ALA A 24 8.42 2.55 3.42
N PHE A 25 8.24 1.34 2.87
CA PHE A 25 7.75 1.15 1.51
C PHE A 25 6.29 1.60 1.36
N LEU A 26 5.42 1.22 2.32
CA LEU A 26 4.01 1.59 2.32
C LEU A 26 3.82 3.12 2.34
N SER A 27 4.65 3.85 3.09
CA SER A 27 4.59 5.31 3.18
C SER A 27 4.84 6.05 1.86
N LEU A 28 5.32 5.36 0.81
CA LEU A 28 5.54 5.95 -0.51
C LEU A 28 4.25 6.08 -1.34
N PHE A 29 3.17 5.41 -0.93
CA PHE A 29 1.86 5.38 -1.58
C PHE A 29 0.86 6.34 -0.92
N THR A 30 1.20 7.63 -0.84
CA THR A 30 0.30 8.67 -0.30
C THR A 30 -0.75 9.17 -1.31
N ALA A 31 -0.59 8.81 -2.58
CA ALA A 31 -1.51 9.04 -3.68
C ALA A 31 -1.45 7.84 -4.64
N PRO A 32 -2.46 7.65 -5.52
CA PRO A 32 -2.40 6.60 -6.52
C PRO A 32 -1.13 6.69 -7.37
N VAL A 33 -0.28 5.67 -7.29
CA VAL A 33 1.02 5.61 -7.95
C VAL A 33 1.35 4.16 -8.32
N SER A 34 2.05 3.95 -9.43
CA SER A 34 2.44 2.61 -9.83
C SER A 34 3.57 2.06 -8.94
N PRO A 35 3.64 0.75 -8.68
CA PRO A 35 4.77 0.16 -7.97
C PRO A 35 6.11 0.41 -8.68
N SER A 36 6.12 0.52 -10.01
CA SER A 36 7.32 0.82 -10.80
C SER A 36 7.88 2.22 -10.50
N ASP A 37 7.01 3.24 -10.37
CA ASP A 37 7.43 4.60 -10.04
C ASP A 37 7.94 4.68 -8.59
N VAL A 38 7.31 3.93 -7.68
CA VAL A 38 7.78 3.79 -6.30
C VAL A 38 9.14 3.10 -6.25
N ALA A 39 9.38 2.10 -7.09
CA ALA A 39 10.66 1.40 -7.16
C ALA A 39 11.83 2.36 -7.45
N GLN A 40 11.63 3.31 -8.37
CA GLN A 40 12.63 4.34 -8.68
C GLN A 40 12.93 5.22 -7.45
N ARG A 41 11.89 5.67 -6.75
CA ARG A 41 12.03 6.50 -5.54
C ARG A 41 12.71 5.75 -4.39
N ALA A 42 12.46 4.44 -4.28
CA ALA A 42 13.01 3.59 -3.24
C ALA A 42 14.37 2.97 -3.60
N GLY A 43 14.90 3.23 -4.80
CA GLY A 43 16.17 2.66 -5.26
C GLY A 43 16.17 1.13 -5.36
N MET A 44 15.02 0.53 -5.68
CA MET A 44 14.86 -0.94 -5.76
C MET A 44 14.44 -1.41 -7.14
N ALA A 45 14.59 -2.71 -7.39
CA ALA A 45 14.13 -3.32 -8.64
C ALA A 45 12.59 -3.28 -8.73
N ALA A 46 12.06 -2.96 -9.92
CA ALA A 46 10.61 -2.86 -10.15
C ALA A 46 9.86 -4.15 -9.79
N ASN A 47 10.40 -5.33 -10.13
CA ASN A 47 9.79 -6.61 -9.79
C ASN A 47 9.62 -6.81 -8.29
N LEU A 48 10.59 -6.33 -7.50
CA LEU A 48 10.53 -6.41 -6.05
C LEU A 48 9.46 -5.47 -5.51
N ALA A 49 9.39 -4.23 -6.00
CA ALA A 49 8.33 -3.29 -5.63
C ALA A 49 6.93 -3.83 -5.96
N HIS A 50 6.74 -4.46 -7.12
CA HIS A 50 5.49 -5.13 -7.49
C HIS A 50 5.15 -6.26 -6.51
N HIS A 51 6.13 -7.09 -6.14
CA HIS A 51 5.92 -8.15 -5.16
C HIS A 51 5.46 -7.61 -3.79
N HIS A 52 6.14 -6.58 -3.27
CA HIS A 52 5.73 -5.95 -2.01
C HIS A 52 4.36 -5.29 -2.11
N ALA A 53 4.10 -4.54 -3.19
CA ALA A 53 2.81 -3.89 -3.40
C ALA A 53 1.67 -4.90 -3.48
N ARG A 54 1.88 -6.02 -4.19
CA ARG A 54 0.89 -7.10 -4.28
C ARG A 54 0.62 -7.75 -2.93
N LYS A 55 1.67 -8.12 -2.19
CA LYS A 55 1.55 -8.68 -0.83
C LYS A 55 0.77 -7.73 0.09
N LEU A 56 1.05 -6.44 0.04
CA LEU A 56 0.35 -5.44 0.86
C LEU A 56 -1.11 -5.27 0.43
N ALA A 57 -1.42 -5.34 -0.87
CA ALA A 57 -2.79 -5.32 -1.37
C ALA A 57 -3.58 -6.56 -0.94
N ASP A 58 -2.97 -7.75 -1.02
CA ASP A 58 -3.59 -9.01 -0.56
C ASP A 58 -3.89 -8.99 0.96
N LEU A 59 -3.13 -8.20 1.74
CA LEU A 59 -3.36 -7.95 3.17
C LEU A 59 -4.32 -6.79 3.46
N GLY A 60 -4.88 -6.14 2.43
CA GLY A 60 -5.77 -4.99 2.57
C GLY A 60 -5.08 -3.69 3.05
N LEU A 61 -3.75 -3.64 3.00
CA LEU A 61 -2.95 -2.45 3.38
C LEU A 61 -2.74 -1.50 2.20
N LEU A 62 -2.91 -1.99 0.97
CA LEU A 62 -3.01 -1.18 -0.24
C LEU A 62 -4.29 -1.54 -0.99
N GLN A 63 -4.78 -0.60 -1.78
CA GLN A 63 -5.89 -0.82 -2.68
C GLN A 63 -5.44 -0.56 -4.12
N GLU A 64 -5.64 -1.55 -4.98
CA GLU A 64 -5.42 -1.39 -6.42
C GLU A 64 -6.54 -0.51 -6.98
N GLN A 65 -6.18 0.64 -7.53
CA GLN A 65 -7.14 1.48 -8.24
C GLN A 65 -7.21 1.09 -9.71
N ARG A 66 -8.41 0.78 -10.18
CA ARG A 66 -8.62 0.46 -11.59
C ARG A 66 -9.02 1.72 -12.35
N ARG A 67 -8.50 1.86 -13.57
CA ARG A 67 -8.94 2.89 -14.50
C ARG A 67 -9.72 2.25 -15.64
N GLU A 68 -11.02 2.50 -15.69
CA GLU A 68 -11.88 2.13 -16.83
C GLU A 68 -12.51 3.39 -17.42
N GLY A 69 -12.36 3.60 -18.74
CA GLY A 69 -12.96 4.73 -19.44
C GLY A 69 -12.56 6.12 -18.91
N GLY A 70 -11.37 6.26 -18.32
CA GLY A 70 -10.91 7.50 -17.69
C GLY A 70 -11.44 7.77 -16.27
N LYS A 71 -12.27 6.86 -15.72
CA LYS A 71 -12.70 6.90 -14.32
C LYS A 71 -11.79 6.04 -13.46
N VAL A 72 -11.50 6.53 -12.26
CA VAL A 72 -10.69 5.84 -11.26
C VAL A 72 -11.66 5.21 -10.26
N PHE A 73 -11.59 3.88 -10.11
CA PHE A 73 -12.38 3.07 -9.18
C PHE A 73 -11.51 2.61 -8.02
#